data_AF-A0A6G7SP04-F1
#
_entry.id   AF-A0A6G7SP04-F1
#
_cell.length_a   1.000
_cell.length_b   1.000
_cell.length_c   1.000
_cell.angle_alpha   90.00
_cell.angle_beta   90.00
_cell.angle_gamma   90.00
#
_symmetry.space_group_name_H-M   'P 1'
#
loop_
_entity.id
_entity.type
_entity.pdbx_description
1 polymer ?
#
loop_
_entity_poly.entity_id
_entity_poly.type
_entity_poly.pdbx_seq_one_letter_code
_entity_poly.pdbx_strand_id
1 'polypeptide(L)'
;MRARHLATAAVLALTTALLAAAPAPAQPSATAPPPDGRFTPARPAGHTEVPVEGGSARFATPPALLAALKAHGVVIANVDAQGTVTPHHDSGGISLGIKDGAVTNSGGKVGGELRFADSGIALINRRTNKVVKVTGFTVDLGQGALRARLDRGQKMTVGTFTRPGIAASIDTDAARLRMDTGVTVTAAAAAKLNAALGTTGFTGGGPLLHVRVDAALDPSVDLATALNLGHRPAPSDTGRRSTGAAGGGEPSER
;
A
#
# COMPACT_ATOMS: atom_id res chain seq x y z
N MET A 1 10.87 -32.30 59.63
CA MET A 1 9.41 -32.07 59.64
C MET A 1 8.99 -31.89 58.17
N ARG A 2 8.44 -32.92 57.50
CA ARG A 2 7.00 -33.12 57.14
C ARG A 2 6.38 -31.85 56.50
N ALA A 3 5.74 -31.84 55.32
CA ALA A 3 5.10 -32.86 54.46
C ALA A 3 5.14 -32.36 52.97
N ARG A 4 5.35 -33.14 51.90
CA ARG A 4 4.50 -34.16 51.23
C ARG A 4 3.03 -33.77 51.01
N HIS A 5 2.62 -33.60 49.73
CA HIS A 5 1.58 -34.38 49.00
C HIS A 5 1.34 -33.75 47.60
N LEU A 6 1.59 -34.51 46.51
CA LEU A 6 0.62 -35.19 45.61
C LEU A 6 -0.19 -34.19 44.73
N ALA A 7 0.09 -34.07 43.43
CA ALA A 7 -0.34 -34.95 42.32
C ALA A 7 -1.83 -34.81 41.97
N THR A 8 -2.13 -34.34 40.75
CA THR A 8 -3.30 -34.80 39.99
C THR A 8 -3.04 -34.71 38.49
N ALA A 9 -3.38 -35.78 37.81
CA ALA A 9 -3.21 -36.04 36.39
C ALA A 9 -4.43 -35.57 35.57
N ALA A 10 -4.17 -35.46 34.25
CA ALA A 10 -5.05 -35.77 33.12
C ALA A 10 -6.44 -35.10 33.01
N VAL A 11 -6.74 -34.56 31.81
CA VAL A 11 -7.78 -35.12 30.91
C VAL A 11 -7.50 -34.64 29.48
N LEU A 12 -7.35 -35.59 28.57
CA LEU A 12 -7.55 -35.42 27.13
C LEU A 12 -9.02 -35.08 26.88
N ALA A 13 -9.32 -33.99 26.17
CA ALA A 13 -10.61 -33.81 25.52
C ALA A 13 -10.37 -33.61 24.02
N LEU A 14 -10.42 -34.73 23.30
CA LEU A 14 -10.56 -34.76 21.85
C LEU A 14 -12.04 -34.44 21.55
N THR A 15 -12.34 -33.21 21.14
CA THR A 15 -13.68 -32.85 20.65
C THR A 15 -13.65 -32.68 19.14
N THR A 16 -13.98 -33.77 18.47
CA THR A 16 -14.46 -33.79 17.09
C THR A 16 -15.82 -33.08 17.03
N ALA A 17 -15.83 -31.85 16.53
CA ALA A 17 -17.07 -31.18 16.11
C ALA A 17 -17.10 -31.09 14.58
N LEU A 18 -17.64 -32.15 13.99
CA LEU A 18 -18.13 -32.18 12.62
C LEU A 18 -19.45 -31.37 12.60
N LEU A 19 -19.44 -30.14 12.06
CA LEU A 19 -20.67 -29.43 11.74
C LEU A 19 -20.77 -29.13 10.25
N ALA A 20 -21.57 -29.97 9.61
CA ALA A 20 -22.65 -29.63 8.69
C ALA A 20 -22.39 -28.49 7.70
N ALA A 21 -22.08 -28.89 6.47
CA ALA A 21 -22.24 -28.07 5.28
C ALA A 21 -23.72 -27.65 5.14
N ALA A 22 -23.98 -26.35 5.22
CA ALA A 22 -25.25 -25.78 4.77
C ALA A 22 -25.33 -25.88 3.24
N PRO A 23 -26.47 -26.28 2.66
CA PRO A 23 -26.65 -26.27 1.21
C PRO A 23 -26.63 -24.82 0.72
N ALA A 24 -25.69 -24.52 -0.18
CA ALA A 24 -25.64 -23.26 -0.89
C ALA A 24 -26.93 -23.06 -1.70
N PRO A 25 -27.46 -21.82 -1.78
CA PRO A 25 -28.59 -21.54 -2.66
C PRO A 25 -28.20 -21.84 -4.11
N ALA A 26 -29.13 -22.50 -4.81
CA ALA A 26 -29.00 -22.96 -6.19
C ALA A 26 -28.45 -21.85 -7.11
N GLN A 27 -27.26 -22.10 -7.67
CA GLN A 27 -26.78 -21.35 -8.82
C GLN A 27 -27.70 -21.67 -10.01
N PRO A 28 -28.20 -20.67 -10.76
CA PRO A 28 -28.88 -20.93 -12.01
C PRO A 28 -27.91 -21.63 -12.95
N SER A 29 -28.35 -22.77 -13.48
CA SER A 29 -27.64 -23.62 -14.42
C SER A 29 -27.06 -22.81 -15.58
N ALA A 30 -25.76 -22.96 -15.80
CA ALA A 30 -25.13 -22.51 -17.02
C ALA A 30 -25.72 -23.30 -18.19
N THR A 31 -26.53 -22.63 -19.01
CA THR A 31 -26.86 -23.08 -20.36
C THR A 31 -25.55 -23.18 -21.14
N ALA A 32 -25.24 -24.37 -21.65
CA ALA A 32 -24.09 -24.59 -22.52
C ALA A 32 -24.18 -23.67 -23.76
N PRO A 33 -23.11 -22.94 -24.14
CA PRO A 33 -23.10 -22.19 -25.38
C PRO A 33 -22.86 -23.14 -26.56
N PRO A 34 -23.40 -22.85 -27.76
CA PRO A 34 -23.06 -23.58 -28.97
C PRO A 34 -21.59 -23.33 -29.34
N PRO A 35 -20.93 -24.28 -30.04
CA PRO A 35 -19.58 -24.08 -30.53
C PRO A 35 -19.68 -23.21 -31.76
N ASP A 36 -19.22 -21.97 -31.68
CA ASP A 36 -18.52 -21.23 -32.75
C ASP A 36 -18.52 -19.72 -32.45
N GLY A 37 -17.33 -19.13 -32.53
CA GLY A 37 -17.12 -17.69 -32.39
C GLY A 37 -16.20 -17.36 -31.21
N ARG A 38 -14.99 -16.90 -31.53
CA ARG A 38 -14.05 -16.32 -30.55
C ARG A 38 -14.68 -15.09 -29.92
N PHE A 39 -15.35 -15.27 -28.78
CA PHE A 39 -15.68 -14.20 -27.86
C PHE A 39 -14.57 -14.13 -26.82
N THR A 40 -13.59 -13.25 -27.03
CA THR A 40 -12.87 -12.66 -25.90
C THR A 40 -13.90 -11.86 -25.11
N PRO A 41 -14.21 -12.20 -23.85
CA PRO A 41 -15.11 -11.39 -23.06
C PRO A 41 -14.48 -10.00 -22.92
N ALA A 42 -15.16 -8.98 -23.44
CA ALA A 42 -14.81 -7.59 -23.18
C ALA A 42 -14.90 -7.37 -21.67
N ARG A 43 -13.74 -7.26 -21.03
CA ARG A 43 -13.63 -7.03 -19.59
C ARG A 43 -14.31 -5.70 -19.26
N PRO A 44 -15.30 -5.67 -18.33
CA PRO A 44 -15.97 -4.42 -17.98
C PRO A 44 -14.96 -3.37 -17.49
N ALA A 45 -15.04 -2.16 -18.03
CA ALA A 45 -14.20 -1.03 -17.64
C ALA A 45 -14.65 -0.47 -16.28
N GLY A 46 -13.67 -0.20 -15.40
CA GLY A 46 -13.88 0.27 -14.03
C GLY A 46 -13.50 -0.78 -13.00
N HIS A 47 -12.42 -0.52 -12.25
CA HIS A 47 -11.83 -1.41 -11.22
C HIS A 47 -11.01 -2.59 -11.73
N THR A 48 -10.45 -2.50 -12.94
CA THR A 48 -9.48 -3.51 -13.38
C THR A 48 -8.13 -3.24 -12.74
N GLU A 49 -7.60 -4.25 -12.04
CA GLU A 49 -6.21 -4.30 -11.62
C GLU A 49 -5.31 -4.51 -12.84
N VAL A 50 -4.37 -3.59 -13.02
CA VAL A 50 -3.30 -3.69 -14.02
C VAL A 50 -2.06 -4.23 -13.34
N PRO A 51 -1.57 -5.44 -13.71
CA PRO A 51 -0.37 -6.01 -13.13
C PRO A 51 0.87 -5.14 -13.35
N VAL A 52 1.80 -5.21 -12.40
CA VAL A 52 3.13 -4.61 -12.51
C VAL A 52 4.13 -5.71 -12.82
N GLU A 53 4.76 -5.61 -14.00
CA GLU A 53 5.73 -6.59 -14.50
C GLU A 53 7.14 -6.39 -13.92
N GLY A 54 7.40 -5.22 -13.33
CA GLY A 54 8.66 -4.93 -12.66
C GLY A 54 8.95 -3.45 -12.54
N GLY A 55 10.23 -3.11 -12.42
CA GLY A 55 10.71 -1.74 -12.24
C GLY A 55 11.41 -1.56 -10.89
N SER A 56 11.49 -0.32 -10.43
CA SER A 56 12.21 0.00 -9.19
C SER A 56 11.62 1.20 -8.47
N ALA A 57 11.91 1.29 -7.18
CA ALA A 57 11.71 2.51 -6.42
C ALA A 57 12.96 2.91 -5.63
N ARG A 58 13.24 4.21 -5.62
CA ARG A 58 14.27 4.81 -4.78
C ARG A 58 13.63 5.39 -3.53
N PHE A 59 14.08 4.93 -2.38
CA PHE A 59 13.70 5.41 -1.06
C PHE A 59 14.86 6.25 -0.51
N ALA A 60 14.72 7.57 -0.47
CA ALA A 60 15.74 8.48 0.00
C ALA A 60 15.32 9.17 1.29
N THR A 61 16.23 9.32 2.25
CA THR A 61 16.00 10.14 3.43
C THR A 61 16.09 11.61 3.03
N PRO A 62 15.07 12.44 3.32
CA PRO A 62 15.12 13.87 3.01
C PRO A 62 16.35 14.56 3.65
N PRO A 63 17.00 15.51 2.99
CA PRO A 63 18.26 16.09 3.47
C PRO A 63 18.21 16.64 4.91
N ALA A 64 17.12 17.33 5.27
CA ALA A 64 16.93 17.86 6.62
C ALA A 64 16.82 16.76 7.68
N LEU A 65 16.09 15.67 7.38
CA LEU A 65 16.00 14.52 8.28
C LEU A 65 17.35 13.80 8.37
N LEU A 66 18.04 13.61 7.25
CA LEU A 66 19.36 12.98 7.23
C LEU A 66 20.36 13.77 8.09
N ALA A 67 20.37 15.10 7.98
CA ALA A 67 21.20 15.96 8.83
C ALA A 67 20.84 15.84 10.32
N ALA A 68 19.55 15.82 10.66
CA ALA A 68 19.10 15.62 12.03
C ALA A 68 19.54 14.26 12.58
N LEU A 69 19.36 13.18 11.81
CA LEU A 69 19.80 11.83 12.19
C LEU A 69 21.30 11.78 12.46
N LYS A 70 22.13 12.38 11.58
CA LYS A 70 23.58 12.49 11.79
C LYS A 70 23.92 13.26 13.06
N ALA A 71 23.24 14.38 13.33
CA ALA A 71 23.42 15.16 14.56
C ALA A 71 23.08 14.35 15.83
N HIS A 72 22.18 13.38 15.72
CA HIS A 72 21.86 12.41 16.78
C HIS A 72 22.75 11.15 16.78
N GLY A 73 23.75 11.07 15.90
CA GLY A 73 24.67 9.92 15.80
C GLY A 73 24.09 8.71 15.07
N VAL A 74 22.98 8.88 14.35
CA VAL A 74 22.33 7.84 13.55
C VAL A 74 22.88 7.90 12.12
N VAL A 75 23.37 6.76 11.63
CA VAL A 75 23.78 6.57 10.24
C VAL A 75 22.86 5.57 9.55
N ILE A 76 22.76 5.67 8.22
CA ILE A 76 21.86 4.86 7.40
C ILE A 76 22.69 3.92 6.54
N ALA A 77 22.39 2.63 6.57
CA ALA A 77 23.08 1.63 5.76
C ALA A 77 22.08 0.79 4.98
N ASN A 78 22.53 0.17 3.90
CA ASN A 78 21.68 -0.76 3.15
C ASN A 78 21.68 -2.13 3.83
N VAL A 79 20.58 -2.85 3.67
CA VAL A 79 20.40 -4.23 4.12
C VAL A 79 20.11 -5.07 2.89
N ASP A 80 20.90 -6.13 2.67
CA ASP A 80 20.65 -7.06 1.58
C ASP A 80 19.46 -7.98 1.86
N ALA A 81 19.08 -8.83 0.90
CA ALA A 81 17.96 -9.75 1.04
C ALA A 81 18.18 -10.82 2.14
N GLN A 82 19.43 -11.10 2.51
CA GLN A 82 19.82 -12.01 3.58
C GLN A 82 19.75 -11.34 4.96
N GLY A 83 19.58 -10.02 5.00
CA GLY A 83 19.53 -9.24 6.22
C GLY A 83 20.90 -8.76 6.71
N THR A 84 21.95 -8.88 5.88
CA THR A 84 23.29 -8.37 6.17
C THR A 84 23.31 -6.86 5.96
N VAL A 85 23.92 -6.14 6.90
CA VAL A 85 24.11 -4.69 6.78
C VAL A 85 25.37 -4.45 5.95
N THR A 86 25.26 -3.66 4.88
CA THR A 86 26.41 -3.33 4.05
C THR A 86 27.41 -2.46 4.83
N PRO A 87 28.72 -2.63 4.62
CA PRO A 87 29.75 -1.85 5.33
C PRO A 87 29.75 -0.36 4.95
N HIS A 88 29.14 -0.01 3.81
CA HIS A 88 28.93 1.37 3.42
C HIS A 88 27.77 1.95 4.23
N HIS A 89 28.15 2.77 5.21
CA HIS A 89 27.22 3.56 6.00
C HIS A 89 27.14 4.96 5.40
N ASP A 90 25.97 5.58 5.49
CA ASP A 90 25.62 6.90 5.01
C ASP A 90 25.12 7.00 3.55
N SER A 91 24.43 5.96 3.06
CA SER A 91 23.86 5.93 1.70
C SER A 91 22.77 6.98 1.45
N GLY A 92 22.18 7.53 2.51
CA GLY A 92 21.06 8.47 2.43
C GLY A 92 19.80 7.87 1.80
N GLY A 93 19.78 6.57 1.49
CA GLY A 93 18.67 5.90 0.81
C GLY A 93 19.06 4.56 0.17
N ILE A 94 18.07 3.90 -0.43
CA ILE A 94 18.21 2.62 -1.13
C ILE A 94 17.33 2.60 -2.40
N SER A 95 17.76 1.88 -3.43
CA SER A 95 16.92 1.51 -4.56
C SER A 95 16.52 0.05 -4.45
N LEU A 96 15.22 -0.23 -4.56
CA LEU A 96 14.64 -1.57 -4.47
C LEU A 96 13.96 -1.92 -5.79
N GLY A 97 14.15 -3.15 -6.26
CA GLY A 97 13.35 -3.70 -7.34
C GLY A 97 11.91 -3.94 -6.90
N ILE A 98 10.96 -3.75 -7.81
CA ILE A 98 9.56 -4.15 -7.61
C ILE A 98 9.46 -5.64 -7.93
N LYS A 99 8.92 -6.41 -6.99
CA LYS A 99 8.80 -7.86 -7.09
C LYS A 99 7.44 -8.27 -7.67
N ASP A 100 6.39 -7.66 -7.15
CA ASP A 100 5.01 -7.92 -7.52
C ASP A 100 4.15 -6.71 -7.16
N GLY A 101 3.01 -6.58 -7.82
CA GLY A 101 2.07 -5.51 -7.53
C GLY A 101 1.00 -5.37 -8.61
N ALA A 102 0.03 -4.52 -8.32
CA ALA A 102 -0.99 -4.12 -9.26
C ALA A 102 -1.40 -2.68 -9.01
N VAL A 103 -1.80 -2.01 -10.08
CA VAL A 103 -2.26 -0.62 -10.07
C VAL A 103 -3.72 -0.57 -10.45
N THR A 104 -4.49 0.29 -9.78
CA THR A 104 -5.91 0.54 -10.09
C THR A 104 -6.19 2.03 -10.13
N ASN A 105 -7.29 2.40 -10.79
CA ASN A 105 -7.92 3.70 -10.59
C ASN A 105 -8.92 3.64 -9.43
N SER A 106 -8.59 4.33 -8.34
CA SER A 106 -9.46 4.46 -7.16
C SER A 106 -9.91 5.91 -7.02
N GLY A 107 -11.01 6.27 -7.67
CA GLY A 107 -11.60 7.61 -7.53
C GLY A 107 -10.72 8.72 -8.13
N GLY A 108 -10.09 8.46 -9.28
CA GLY A 108 -9.20 9.40 -9.96
C GLY A 108 -7.78 9.45 -9.41
N LYS A 109 -7.45 8.59 -8.44
CA LYS A 109 -6.12 8.49 -7.82
C LYS A 109 -5.53 7.11 -8.04
N VAL A 110 -4.21 7.05 -8.00
CA VAL A 110 -3.47 5.78 -8.05
C VAL A 110 -3.89 4.94 -6.84
N GLY A 111 -4.35 3.71 -7.10
CA GLY A 111 -4.69 2.68 -6.13
C GLY A 111 -3.92 1.38 -6.39
N GLY A 112 -4.15 0.36 -5.57
CA GLY A 112 -3.48 -0.94 -5.64
C GLY A 112 -2.38 -1.13 -4.60
N GLU A 113 -1.41 -2.00 -4.89
CA GLU A 113 -0.30 -2.34 -4.00
C GLU A 113 0.98 -2.61 -4.81
N LEU A 114 2.12 -2.12 -4.32
CA LEU A 114 3.45 -2.49 -4.83
C LEU A 114 4.24 -3.16 -3.73
N ARG A 115 4.87 -4.28 -4.05
CA ARG A 115 5.78 -5.00 -3.16
C ARG A 115 7.18 -4.99 -3.72
N PHE A 116 8.14 -4.82 -2.83
CA PHE A 116 9.54 -4.66 -3.18
C PHE A 116 10.35 -5.88 -2.77
N ALA A 117 11.54 -6.01 -3.35
CA ALA A 117 12.52 -7.00 -2.92
C ALA A 117 12.81 -6.91 -1.41
N ASP A 118 13.22 -8.02 -0.80
CA ASP A 118 13.34 -8.17 0.66
C ASP A 118 14.47 -7.33 1.30
N SER A 119 15.35 -6.73 0.49
CA SER A 119 16.34 -5.75 0.93
C SER A 119 15.71 -4.52 1.59
N GLY A 120 16.51 -3.78 2.36
CA GLY A 120 16.00 -2.61 3.07
C GLY A 120 17.07 -1.70 3.66
N ILE A 121 16.72 -1.02 4.75
CA ILE A 121 17.53 0.03 5.36
C ILE A 121 17.82 -0.34 6.81
N ALA A 122 19.06 -0.19 7.24
CA ALA A 122 19.45 -0.24 8.64
C ALA A 122 19.72 1.18 9.15
N LEU A 123 19.14 1.50 10.30
CA LEU A 123 19.43 2.70 11.06
C LEU A 123 20.35 2.27 12.21
N ILE A 124 21.51 2.88 12.31
CA ILE A 124 22.55 2.52 13.28
C ILE A 124 22.85 3.75 14.12
N ASN A 125 22.47 3.72 15.39
CA ASN A 125 22.83 4.77 16.33
C ASN A 125 24.19 4.45 16.97
N ARG A 126 25.22 5.17 16.54
CA ARG A 126 26.61 4.98 17.01
C ARG A 126 26.82 5.45 18.45
N ARG A 127 25.92 6.28 18.99
CA ARG A 127 25.99 6.75 20.39
C ARG A 127 25.43 5.72 21.36
N THR A 128 24.37 5.03 20.97
CA THR A 128 23.70 4.02 21.81
C THR A 128 24.07 2.59 21.45
N ASN A 129 24.85 2.38 20.39
CA ASN A 129 25.17 1.08 19.80
C ASN A 129 23.93 0.24 19.42
N LYS A 130 22.81 0.91 19.15
CA LYS A 130 21.57 0.25 18.73
C LYS A 130 21.43 0.24 17.21
N VAL A 131 20.87 -0.84 16.68
CA VAL A 131 20.62 -1.03 15.25
C VAL A 131 19.17 -1.42 15.06
N VAL A 132 18.51 -0.81 14.07
CA VAL A 132 17.15 -1.15 13.66
C VAL A 132 17.15 -1.39 12.16
N LYS A 133 16.69 -2.57 11.73
CA LYS A 133 16.51 -2.93 10.33
C LYS A 133 15.06 -2.71 9.91
N VAL A 134 14.85 -1.96 8.84
CA VAL A 134 13.57 -1.72 8.19
C VAL A 134 13.56 -2.45 6.86
N THR A 135 12.73 -3.49 6.74
CA THR A 135 12.72 -4.43 5.60
C THR A 135 11.30 -4.78 5.16
N GLY A 136 11.15 -5.48 4.03
CA GLY A 136 9.85 -5.95 3.55
C GLY A 136 8.91 -4.80 3.18
N PHE A 137 9.43 -3.84 2.41
CA PHE A 137 8.69 -2.66 2.00
C PHE A 137 7.49 -3.04 1.12
N THR A 138 6.36 -2.40 1.39
CA THR A 138 5.15 -2.49 0.59
C THR A 138 4.46 -1.16 0.59
N VAL A 139 4.13 -0.68 -0.61
CA VAL A 139 3.40 0.57 -0.81
C VAL A 139 1.95 0.20 -1.10
N ASP A 140 1.08 0.49 -0.14
CA ASP A 140 -0.36 0.42 -0.30
C ASP A 140 -0.81 1.72 -0.97
N LEU A 141 -0.95 1.66 -2.29
CA LEU A 141 -1.38 2.78 -3.12
C LEU A 141 -2.84 3.12 -2.87
N GLY A 142 -3.68 2.15 -2.49
CA GLY A 142 -5.08 2.38 -2.15
C GLY A 142 -5.27 3.28 -0.93
N GLN A 143 -4.45 3.11 0.10
CA GLN A 143 -4.51 3.92 1.33
C GLN A 143 -3.51 5.07 1.37
N GLY A 144 -2.52 5.09 0.47
CA GLY A 144 -1.40 6.03 0.56
C GLY A 144 -0.49 5.71 1.74
N ALA A 145 -0.18 4.43 1.96
CA ALA A 145 0.57 3.97 3.13
C ALA A 145 1.84 3.20 2.74
N LEU A 146 2.95 3.50 3.41
CA LEU A 146 4.16 2.70 3.35
C LEU A 146 4.19 1.75 4.55
N ARG A 147 4.25 0.45 4.26
CA ARG A 147 4.33 -0.62 5.25
C ARG A 147 5.71 -1.27 5.20
N ALA A 148 6.24 -1.61 6.37
CA ALA A 148 7.51 -2.33 6.51
C ALA A 148 7.57 -3.10 7.83
N ARG A 149 8.60 -3.91 8.01
CA ARG A 149 8.93 -4.62 9.25
C ARG A 149 10.14 -3.98 9.90
N LEU A 150 10.09 -3.79 11.22
CA LEU A 150 11.22 -3.37 12.04
C LEU A 150 11.80 -4.61 12.76
N ASP A 151 13.09 -4.88 12.59
CA ASP A 151 13.85 -5.98 13.23
C ASP A 151 13.13 -7.35 13.20
N ARG A 152 12.65 -7.74 12.01
CA ARG A 152 11.85 -8.98 11.77
C ARG A 152 10.52 -9.05 12.53
N GLY A 153 10.09 -7.97 13.16
CA GLY A 153 8.78 -7.89 13.82
C GLY A 153 7.60 -7.87 12.86
N GLN A 154 6.40 -7.68 13.42
CA GLN A 154 5.16 -7.56 12.65
C GLN A 154 5.23 -6.40 11.66
N LYS A 155 4.62 -6.60 10.48
CA LYS A 155 4.50 -5.57 9.44
C LYS A 155 3.60 -4.45 9.96
N MET A 156 4.06 -3.20 9.85
CA MET A 156 3.34 -2.03 10.33
C MET A 156 3.41 -0.89 9.32
N THR A 157 2.48 0.06 9.43
CA THR A 157 2.52 1.30 8.66
C THR A 157 3.60 2.23 9.21
N VAL A 158 4.71 2.32 8.50
CA VAL A 158 5.84 3.17 8.87
C VAL A 158 5.60 4.62 8.49
N GLY A 159 4.86 4.86 7.41
CA GLY A 159 4.50 6.20 6.99
C GLY A 159 3.31 6.27 6.05
N THR A 160 2.89 7.49 5.78
CA THR A 160 1.75 7.83 4.91
C THR A 160 2.18 8.84 3.85
N PHE A 161 1.54 8.83 2.71
CA PHE A 161 1.78 9.77 1.62
C PHE A 161 0.48 10.14 0.93
N THR A 162 0.47 11.28 0.26
CA THR A 162 -0.68 11.72 -0.54
C THR A 162 -0.70 10.94 -1.85
N ARG A 163 -1.81 10.24 -2.10
CA ARG A 163 -2.03 9.51 -3.36
C ARG A 163 -2.06 10.50 -4.54
N PRO A 164 -1.20 10.34 -5.56
CA PRO A 164 -1.23 11.21 -6.73
C PRO A 164 -2.44 10.90 -7.62
N GLY A 165 -2.81 11.86 -8.46
CA GLY A 165 -3.84 11.67 -9.47
C GLY A 165 -3.38 10.67 -10.52
N ILE A 166 -4.23 9.73 -10.90
CA ILE A 166 -3.82 8.62 -11.76
C ILE A 166 -3.38 9.08 -13.16
N ALA A 167 -4.07 10.05 -13.73
CA ALA A 167 -3.73 10.60 -15.05
C ALA A 167 -2.36 11.29 -15.10
N ALA A 168 -1.84 11.77 -13.96
CA ALA A 168 -0.52 12.37 -13.86
C ALA A 168 0.60 11.35 -13.57
N SER A 169 0.23 10.12 -13.20
CA SER A 169 1.16 9.07 -12.79
C SER A 169 1.27 7.93 -13.79
N ILE A 170 0.35 7.80 -14.73
CA ILE A 170 0.37 6.75 -15.75
C ILE A 170 0.80 7.34 -17.09
N ASP A 171 1.89 6.83 -17.62
CA ASP A 171 2.30 7.01 -19.01
C ASP A 171 1.71 5.85 -19.82
N THR A 172 0.63 6.12 -20.56
CA THR A 172 -0.08 5.11 -21.34
C THR A 172 0.74 4.60 -22.53
N ASP A 173 1.59 5.45 -23.11
CA ASP A 173 2.38 5.13 -24.30
C ASP A 173 3.56 4.23 -23.93
N ALA A 174 4.21 4.52 -22.79
CA ALA A 174 5.31 3.72 -22.27
C ALA A 174 4.86 2.52 -21.42
N ALA A 175 3.55 2.39 -21.15
CA ALA A 175 2.97 1.47 -20.16
C ALA A 175 3.68 1.52 -18.80
N ARG A 176 3.78 2.73 -18.21
CA ARG A 176 4.53 2.95 -16.96
C ARG A 176 3.77 3.71 -15.91
N LEU A 177 3.97 3.31 -14.65
CA LEU A 177 3.63 4.11 -13.48
C LEU A 177 4.87 4.89 -13.03
N ARG A 178 4.72 6.22 -12.94
CA ARG A 178 5.71 7.12 -12.34
C ARG A 178 5.10 7.87 -11.17
N MET A 179 5.76 7.76 -10.02
CA MET A 179 5.36 8.47 -8.81
C MET A 179 6.56 9.12 -8.16
N ASP A 180 6.38 10.35 -7.70
CA ASP A 180 7.34 11.05 -6.86
C ASP A 180 6.59 11.61 -5.64
N THR A 181 6.89 11.10 -4.44
CA THR A 181 6.11 11.43 -3.25
C THR A 181 6.93 11.48 -1.96
N GLY A 182 6.55 12.40 -1.07
CA GLY A 182 7.05 12.46 0.30
C GLY A 182 6.23 11.56 1.21
N VAL A 183 6.91 10.74 2.00
CA VAL A 183 6.31 9.89 3.03
C VAL A 183 6.54 10.53 4.39
N THR A 184 5.47 10.72 5.16
CA THR A 184 5.50 11.20 6.54
C THR A 184 5.46 10.01 7.50
N VAL A 185 6.25 10.06 8.58
CA VAL A 185 6.28 8.97 9.57
C VAL A 185 5.00 8.97 10.41
N THR A 186 4.43 7.81 10.69
CA THR A 186 3.30 7.72 11.62
C THR A 186 3.77 7.93 13.06
N ALA A 187 2.90 8.41 13.95
CA ALA A 187 3.25 8.57 15.38
C ALA A 187 3.71 7.24 16.01
N ALA A 188 3.04 6.13 15.69
CA ALA A 188 3.40 4.81 16.17
C ALA A 188 4.77 4.34 15.66
N ALA A 189 5.08 4.56 14.38
CA ALA A 189 6.38 4.22 13.82
C ALA A 189 7.49 5.09 14.38
N ALA A 190 7.26 6.40 14.53
CA ALA A 190 8.23 7.33 15.13
C ALA A 190 8.59 6.92 16.56
N ALA A 191 7.58 6.64 17.40
CA ALA A 191 7.81 6.17 18.77
C ALA A 191 8.61 4.86 18.81
N LYS A 192 8.28 3.90 17.94
CA LYS A 192 8.99 2.61 17.87
C LYS A 192 10.44 2.76 17.39
N LEU A 193 10.69 3.57 16.37
CA LEU A 193 12.04 3.87 15.87
C LEU A 193 12.87 4.58 16.94
N ASN A 194 12.31 5.60 17.59
CA ASN A 194 12.95 6.34 18.68
C ASN A 194 13.34 5.43 19.85
N ALA A 195 12.41 4.58 20.31
CA ALA A 195 12.67 3.62 21.38
C ALA A 195 13.76 2.61 21.00
N ALA A 196 13.66 2.05 19.78
CA ALA A 196 14.58 1.03 19.30
C ALA A 196 15.99 1.59 19.02
N LEU A 197 16.12 2.87 18.64
CA LEU A 197 17.41 3.53 18.43
C LEU A 197 17.92 4.28 19.67
N GLY A 198 17.10 4.51 20.69
CA GLY A 198 17.44 5.37 21.82
C GLY A 198 17.68 6.83 21.38
N THR A 199 16.76 7.38 20.58
CA THR A 199 16.83 8.74 20.04
C THR A 199 15.45 9.42 20.12
N THR A 200 15.40 10.72 19.84
CA THR A 200 14.18 11.51 19.67
C THR A 200 14.08 12.12 18.26
N GLY A 201 14.92 11.66 17.32
CA GLY A 201 15.05 12.22 15.98
C GLY A 201 13.84 12.02 15.05
N PHE A 202 12.89 11.15 15.41
CA PHE A 202 11.65 10.96 14.64
C PHE A 202 10.46 11.59 15.35
N THR A 203 9.68 12.39 14.63
CA THR A 203 8.45 13.02 15.14
C THR A 203 7.26 12.57 14.31
N GLY A 204 6.18 12.11 14.94
CA GLY A 204 4.95 11.71 14.23
C GLY A 204 4.43 12.84 13.33
N GLY A 205 4.10 12.50 12.09
CA GLY A 205 3.72 13.47 11.05
C GLY A 205 4.90 14.17 10.36
N GLY A 206 6.13 14.02 10.89
CA GLY A 206 7.34 14.54 10.28
C GLY A 206 7.76 13.75 9.02
N PRO A 207 8.76 14.23 8.26
CA PRO A 207 9.27 13.53 7.10
C PRO A 207 9.88 12.18 7.51
N LEU A 208 9.75 11.17 6.65
CA LEU A 208 10.39 9.86 6.80
C LEU A 208 11.32 9.56 5.62
N LEU A 209 10.72 9.52 4.43
CA LEU A 209 11.38 9.13 3.18
C LEU A 209 10.78 9.94 2.04
N HIS A 210 11.55 10.10 0.97
CA HIS A 210 11.10 10.54 -0.32
C HIS A 210 11.20 9.34 -1.27
N VAL A 211 10.10 9.00 -1.92
CA VAL A 211 9.95 7.78 -2.70
C VAL A 211 9.71 8.14 -4.16
N ARG A 212 10.58 7.67 -5.03
CA ARG A 212 10.43 7.76 -6.48
C ARG A 212 10.22 6.37 -7.04
N VAL A 213 9.11 6.13 -7.70
CA VAL A 213 8.73 4.85 -8.31
C VAL A 213 8.74 4.99 -9.82
N ASP A 214 9.38 4.05 -10.51
CA ASP A 214 9.21 3.81 -11.95
C ASP A 214 8.90 2.32 -12.12
N ALA A 215 7.64 2.01 -12.43
CA ALA A 215 7.13 0.65 -12.55
C ALA A 215 6.62 0.39 -13.96
N ALA A 216 6.99 -0.77 -14.52
CA ALA A 216 6.47 -1.23 -15.79
C ALA A 216 5.11 -1.93 -15.58
N LEU A 217 4.10 -1.50 -16.31
CA LEU A 217 2.78 -2.10 -16.32
C LEU A 217 2.70 -3.13 -17.46
N ASP A 218 1.78 -4.09 -17.34
CA ASP A 218 1.54 -5.07 -18.40
C ASP A 218 1.19 -4.37 -19.73
N PRO A 219 2.05 -4.46 -20.76
CA PRO A 219 1.85 -3.75 -22.02
C PRO A 219 0.75 -4.36 -22.87
N SER A 220 0.25 -5.55 -22.53
CA SER A 220 -0.87 -6.20 -23.23
C SER A 220 -2.23 -5.61 -22.84
N VAL A 221 -2.29 -4.81 -21.76
CA VAL A 221 -3.50 -4.19 -21.25
C VAL A 221 -3.68 -2.79 -21.85
N ASP A 222 -4.87 -2.53 -22.40
CA ASP A 222 -5.29 -1.15 -22.73
C ASP A 222 -5.48 -0.35 -21.43
N LEU A 223 -4.44 0.40 -21.06
CA LEU A 223 -4.40 1.17 -19.81
C LEU A 223 -5.47 2.26 -19.74
N ALA A 224 -5.78 2.91 -20.87
CA ALA A 224 -6.77 3.98 -20.89
C ALA A 224 -8.16 3.45 -20.50
N THR A 225 -8.51 2.27 -21.03
CA THR A 225 -9.77 1.58 -20.73
C THR A 225 -9.73 0.93 -19.34
N ALA A 226 -8.69 0.16 -19.02
CA ALA A 226 -8.59 -0.59 -17.77
C ALA A 226 -8.60 0.32 -16.54
N LEU A 227 -7.89 1.45 -16.62
CA LEU A 227 -7.79 2.45 -15.56
C LEU A 227 -8.78 3.60 -15.74
N ASN A 228 -9.68 3.56 -16.72
CA ASN A 228 -10.68 4.60 -16.97
C ASN A 228 -10.10 6.02 -16.98
N LEU A 229 -9.02 6.24 -17.73
CA LEU A 229 -8.27 7.50 -17.72
C LEU A 229 -8.93 8.61 -18.57
N GLY A 230 -9.94 8.26 -19.37
CA GLY A 230 -10.63 9.18 -20.28
C GLY A 230 -12.03 9.63 -19.83
N HIS A 231 -12.62 9.04 -18.78
CA HIS A 231 -13.93 9.48 -18.29
C HIS A 231 -13.75 10.44 -17.12
N ARG A 232 -14.02 11.72 -17.39
CA ARG A 232 -14.19 12.72 -16.34
C ARG A 232 -15.35 12.26 -15.45
N PRO A 233 -15.20 12.23 -14.10
CA PRO A 233 -16.35 12.04 -13.24
C PRO A 233 -17.39 13.10 -13.59
N ALA A 234 -18.64 12.69 -13.84
CA ALA A 234 -19.73 13.65 -13.97
C ALA A 234 -19.69 14.58 -12.74
N PRO A 235 -19.81 15.91 -12.92
CA PRO A 235 -19.92 16.80 -11.77
C PRO A 235 -21.05 16.26 -10.90
N SER A 236 -20.73 15.94 -9.64
CA SER A 236 -21.73 15.59 -8.65
C SER A 236 -22.76 16.71 -8.64
N ASP A 237 -23.97 16.41 -9.11
CA ASP A 237 -25.12 17.31 -9.16
C ASP A 237 -25.58 17.58 -7.73
N THR A 238 -24.79 18.37 -7.00
CA THR A 238 -25.27 19.07 -5.81
C THR A 238 -26.12 20.22 -6.28
N GLY A 239 -27.41 19.95 -6.51
CA GLY A 239 -28.43 20.98 -6.32
C GLY A 239 -29.43 21.23 -7.43
N ARG A 240 -29.78 20.27 -8.30
CA ARG A 240 -31.05 20.40 -9.05
C ARG A 240 -32.22 19.83 -8.25
N ARG A 241 -32.73 20.60 -7.28
CA ARG A 241 -34.09 20.39 -6.77
C ARG A 241 -35.07 20.79 -7.86
N SER A 242 -35.55 19.79 -8.58
CA SER A 242 -36.81 19.82 -9.29
C SER A 242 -37.95 19.90 -8.26
N THR A 243 -38.61 21.04 -8.16
CA THR A 243 -40.01 21.11 -7.74
C THR A 243 -40.80 21.64 -8.92
N GLY A 244 -41.46 20.74 -9.64
CA GLY A 244 -42.44 21.07 -10.65
C GLY A 244 -43.86 21.02 -10.08
N ALA A 245 -44.74 21.79 -10.75
CA ALA A 245 -46.20 21.64 -10.85
C ALA A 245 -47.03 22.01 -9.60
N ALA A 246 -48.20 22.68 -9.65
CA ALA A 246 -49.07 23.14 -10.74
C ALA A 246 -50.18 24.07 -10.18
N GLY A 247 -50.87 24.78 -11.09
CA GLY A 247 -52.22 25.35 -10.92
C GLY A 247 -52.22 26.82 -10.49
N GLY A 248 -52.88 27.76 -11.15
CA GLY A 248 -53.97 27.73 -12.13
C GLY A 248 -54.88 28.93 -11.82
N GLY A 249 -55.25 29.71 -12.84
CA GLY A 249 -56.22 30.81 -12.69
C GLY A 249 -55.93 32.02 -13.58
N GLU A 250 -56.44 31.97 -14.81
CA GLU A 250 -56.71 33.14 -15.68
C GLU A 250 -57.75 34.11 -15.04
N PRO A 251 -58.30 35.11 -15.76
CA PRO A 251 -57.68 36.28 -16.41
C PRO A 251 -58.39 37.58 -15.94
N SER A 252 -57.94 38.78 -16.31
CA SER A 252 -58.86 39.86 -16.75
C SER A 252 -58.15 41.13 -17.20
N GLU A 253 -58.70 41.67 -18.28
CA GLU A 253 -58.42 42.92 -18.97
C GLU A 253 -58.38 44.17 -18.07
N ARG A 254 -57.42 45.07 -18.30
CA ARG A 254 -57.60 46.32 -19.06
C ARG A 254 -56.29 47.13 -19.10
#